data_AF-A0A8E2DE65-F1
#
_entry.id   AF-A0A8E2DE65-F1
#
_cell.length_a   1.000
_cell.length_b   1.000
_cell.length_c   1.000
_cell.angle_alpha   90.00
_cell.angle_beta   90.00
_cell.angle_gamma   90.00
#
_symmetry.space_group_name_H-M   'P 1'
#
loop_
_entity.id
_entity.type
_entity.pdbx_description
1 polymer ?
#
loop_
_entity_poly.entity_id
_entity_poly.type
_entity_poly.pdbx_seq_one_letter_code
_entity_poly.pdbx_strand_id
1 'polypeptide(L)'
;TYNVPYHHIPNVPLATVDNRHIVLIMFPSLVNLDHFAQKQPLTREQNEQLYEDCIRATVLELLPGEEGHWPHGYTAEMQRIRARDSRLRFGTQQIPSALAHDFGERLLVHIRQKTWGRAAFFFHQIRGVRGATQHDFDDRVDAMEGLLGIFNTSDIHVENWWVDVGYELQANGRVLWWRTDAHWRLLRYALKLDDLDAEIATRSSGFTKDLACQLTEVSGFRMEVNSRSRGNTGITYIQAYCTEKTPTYLLDGRFKSKQLDLVDVLTKPTTISTFMSDISDIWMQARERFPGYARIEARVPLAHSGTQIVDTTAETLQHCIVAFEMSQWW
;
A
#
# COMPACT_ATOMS: atom_id res chain seq x y z
N THR A 1 -3.77 26.62 9.31
CA THR A 1 -2.90 25.42 9.21
C THR A 1 -3.27 24.72 7.92
N TYR A 2 -2.32 24.48 7.01
CA TYR A 2 -2.60 23.79 5.74
C TYR A 2 -2.39 22.28 5.91
N ASN A 3 -3.34 21.47 5.46
CA ASN A 3 -3.20 20.01 5.43
C ASN A 3 -2.55 19.60 4.12
N VAL A 4 -1.29 19.15 4.18
CA VAL A 4 -0.52 18.71 3.00
C VAL A 4 -0.42 17.19 3.01
N PRO A 5 -0.92 16.48 1.97
CA PRO A 5 -0.73 15.04 1.87
C PRO A 5 0.77 14.68 1.87
N TYR A 6 1.18 13.65 2.62
CA TYR A 6 2.59 13.26 2.75
C TYR A 6 3.29 13.02 1.40
N HIS A 7 2.58 12.51 0.39
CA HIS A 7 3.15 12.23 -0.94
C HIS A 7 3.50 13.50 -1.74
N HIS A 8 2.99 14.67 -1.34
CA HIS A 8 3.34 15.96 -1.93
C HIS A 8 4.51 16.65 -1.22
N ILE A 9 4.88 16.20 -0.01
CA ILE A 9 6.00 16.78 0.73
C ILE A 9 7.32 16.33 0.09
N PRO A 10 8.24 17.25 -0.27
CA PRO A 10 9.58 16.92 -0.74
C PRO A 10 10.30 15.98 0.23
N ASN A 11 10.97 14.95 -0.29
CA ASN A 11 11.64 13.95 0.53
C ASN A 11 12.79 13.26 -0.19
N VAL A 12 13.70 12.70 0.61
CA VAL A 12 14.87 11.93 0.17
C VAL A 12 14.90 10.59 0.91
N PRO A 13 15.10 9.44 0.22
CA PRO A 13 15.37 8.18 0.87
C PRO A 13 16.74 8.20 1.55
N LEU A 14 16.75 7.92 2.84
CA LEU A 14 17.95 7.90 3.66
C LEU A 14 18.49 6.48 3.84
N ALA A 15 17.62 5.54 4.21
CA ALA A 15 18.05 4.20 4.59
C ALA A 15 17.02 3.15 4.21
N THR A 16 17.49 1.91 4.09
CA THR A 16 16.66 0.72 4.02
C THR A 16 16.81 -0.04 5.34
N VAL A 17 15.70 -0.48 5.93
CA VAL A 17 15.71 -1.38 7.09
C VAL A 17 15.23 -2.74 6.60
N ASP A 18 16.08 -3.76 6.69
CA ASP A 18 15.84 -5.07 6.06
C ASP A 18 15.47 -4.90 4.56
N ASN A 19 14.70 -5.81 3.98
CA ASN A 19 14.45 -5.88 2.54
C ASN A 19 13.29 -5.00 2.04
N ARG A 20 12.42 -4.50 2.93
CA ARG A 20 11.11 -3.93 2.54
C ARG A 20 10.78 -2.56 3.11
N HIS A 21 11.68 -2.03 3.95
CA HIS A 21 11.43 -0.79 4.66
C HIS A 21 12.36 0.29 4.14
N ILE A 22 11.82 1.48 3.97
CA ILE A 22 12.54 2.67 3.54
C ILE A 22 12.28 3.76 4.56
N VAL A 23 13.35 4.35 5.08
CA VAL A 23 13.29 5.57 5.88
C VAL A 23 13.52 6.75 4.96
N LEU A 24 12.54 7.64 4.89
CA LEU A 24 12.57 8.88 4.15
C LEU A 24 12.81 10.04 5.12
N ILE A 25 13.56 11.05 4.69
CA ILE A 25 13.55 12.36 5.35
C ILE A 25 12.56 13.24 4.60
N MET A 26 11.60 13.80 5.32
CA MET A 26 10.56 14.68 4.78
C MET A 26 10.94 16.14 5.05
N PHE A 27 10.68 17.04 4.08
CA PHE A 27 11.03 18.47 4.15
C PHE A 27 9.81 19.38 3.96
N PRO A 28 8.97 19.57 5.00
CA PRO A 28 7.77 20.41 4.92
C PRO A 28 8.05 21.86 4.54
N SER A 29 9.19 22.41 4.94
CA SER A 29 9.59 23.79 4.64
C SER A 29 9.82 24.05 3.15
N LEU A 30 9.87 23.00 2.32
CA LEU A 30 9.99 23.07 0.86
C LEU A 30 8.66 22.91 0.12
N VAL A 31 7.54 22.77 0.83
CA VAL A 31 6.22 22.67 0.19
C VAL A 31 5.84 24.00 -0.45
N ASN A 32 5.57 23.97 -1.75
CA ASN A 32 4.99 25.11 -2.45
C ASN A 32 3.46 25.09 -2.29
N LEU A 33 2.92 26.02 -1.51
CA LEU A 33 1.49 26.12 -1.23
C LEU A 33 0.67 26.57 -2.45
N ASP A 34 1.29 27.23 -3.42
CA ASP A 34 0.61 27.66 -4.65
C ASP A 34 0.51 26.52 -5.67
N HIS A 35 1.34 25.47 -5.52
CA HIS A 35 1.47 24.37 -6.48
C HIS A 35 1.57 23.00 -5.80
N PHE A 36 0.55 22.63 -5.01
CA PHE A 36 0.51 21.33 -4.30
C PHE A 36 0.69 20.11 -5.19
N ALA A 37 0.35 20.19 -6.47
CA ALA A 37 0.42 19.05 -7.41
C ALA A 37 1.85 18.69 -7.86
N GLN A 38 2.84 19.54 -7.57
CA GLN A 38 4.23 19.34 -8.01
C GLN A 38 5.16 19.16 -6.83
N LYS A 39 5.52 17.90 -6.55
CA LYS A 39 6.59 17.59 -5.58
C LYS A 39 7.91 18.15 -6.11
N GLN A 40 8.42 19.20 -5.46
CA GLN A 40 9.70 19.78 -5.83
C GLN A 40 10.84 18.92 -5.25
N PRO A 41 11.78 18.43 -6.07
CA PRO A 41 12.98 17.78 -5.55
C PRO A 41 13.86 18.82 -4.86
N LEU A 42 14.74 18.37 -3.97
CA LEU A 42 15.79 19.22 -3.42
C LEU A 42 16.67 19.75 -4.54
N THR A 43 17.10 21.00 -4.43
CA THR A 43 18.07 21.58 -5.36
C THR A 43 19.43 20.89 -5.21
N ARG A 44 20.34 21.09 -6.18
CA ARG A 44 21.70 20.56 -6.07
C ARG A 44 22.41 21.08 -4.81
N GLU A 45 22.29 22.38 -4.53
CA GLU A 45 22.86 23.01 -3.34
C GLU A 45 22.32 22.42 -2.04
N GLN A 46 21.01 22.15 -1.98
CA GLN A 46 20.40 21.49 -0.82
C GLN A 46 20.88 20.05 -0.65
N ASN A 47 21.06 19.29 -1.72
CA ASN A 47 21.61 17.94 -1.65
C ASN A 47 23.08 17.93 -1.20
N GLU A 48 23.85 18.93 -1.63
CA GLU A 48 25.25 19.11 -1.22
C GLU A 48 25.33 19.43 0.29
N GLN A 49 24.53 20.37 0.78
CA GLN A 49 24.42 20.68 2.21
C GLN A 49 23.88 19.48 3.02
N LEU A 50 22.91 18.74 2.49
CA LEU A 50 22.38 17.54 3.15
C LEU A 50 23.47 16.48 3.32
N TYR A 51 24.29 16.25 2.29
CA TYR A 51 25.37 15.28 2.36
C TYR A 51 26.50 15.75 3.29
N GLU A 52 27.08 16.92 3.02
CA GLU A 52 28.31 17.38 3.69
C GLU A 52 28.06 17.86 5.11
N ASP A 53 27.08 18.76 5.28
CA ASP A 53 26.86 19.45 6.55
C ASP A 53 25.96 18.65 7.50
N CYS A 54 25.23 17.65 7.00
CA CYS A 54 24.29 16.88 7.81
C CYS A 54 24.68 15.42 7.91
N ILE A 55 24.60 14.64 6.82
CA ILE A 55 24.85 13.19 6.86
C ILE A 55 26.29 12.90 7.26
N ARG A 56 27.26 13.44 6.50
CA ARG A 56 28.69 13.20 6.75
C ARG A 56 29.12 13.78 8.10
N ALA A 57 28.68 14.99 8.44
CA ALA A 57 28.95 15.57 9.76
C ALA A 57 28.47 14.67 10.91
N THR A 58 27.27 14.10 10.80
CA THR A 58 26.72 13.17 11.79
C THR A 58 27.56 11.89 11.90
N VAL A 59 27.99 11.32 10.77
CA VAL A 59 28.87 10.14 10.74
C VAL A 59 30.18 10.45 11.45
N LEU A 60 30.84 11.56 11.13
CA LEU A 60 32.12 11.92 11.72
C LEU A 60 32.02 12.17 13.23
N GLU A 61 30.88 12.66 13.72
CA GLU A 61 30.65 12.87 15.15
C GLU A 61 30.45 11.55 15.90
N LEU A 62 29.69 10.61 15.33
CA LEU A 62 29.23 9.41 16.05
C LEU A 62 30.04 8.14 15.73
N LEU A 63 30.76 8.12 14.62
CA LEU A 63 31.51 6.97 14.12
C LEU A 63 32.97 7.35 13.86
N PRO A 64 33.77 7.61 14.91
CA PRO A 64 35.18 7.93 14.75
C PRO A 64 35.91 6.77 14.06
N GLY A 65 36.71 7.07 13.05
CA GLY A 65 37.40 6.06 12.23
C GLY A 65 36.70 5.70 10.91
N GLU A 66 35.43 6.09 10.72
CA GLU A 66 34.70 5.84 9.46
C GLU A 66 35.00 6.90 8.39
N GLU A 67 35.90 7.86 8.63
CA GLU A 67 36.10 9.01 7.75
C GLU A 67 36.57 8.61 6.35
N GLY A 68 37.30 7.49 6.25
CA GLY A 68 37.78 6.93 4.98
C GLY A 68 36.71 6.19 4.16
N HIS A 69 35.59 5.80 4.77
CA HIS A 69 34.51 5.05 4.11
C HIS A 69 33.44 5.97 3.50
N TRP A 70 33.48 7.26 3.83
CA TRP A 70 32.53 8.27 3.36
C TRP A 70 33.26 9.31 2.50
N PRO A 71 32.88 9.47 1.21
CA PRO A 71 33.50 10.47 0.35
C PRO A 71 33.49 11.87 0.96
N HIS A 72 34.58 12.61 0.76
CA HIS A 72 34.80 13.88 1.44
C HIS A 72 33.79 14.97 1.09
N GLY A 73 33.08 14.85 -0.04
CA GLY A 73 32.08 15.82 -0.48
C GLY A 73 31.08 15.24 -1.47
N TYR A 74 30.00 15.98 -1.69
CA TYR A 74 28.89 15.59 -2.55
C TYR A 74 29.33 15.37 -4.00
N THR A 75 30.21 16.25 -4.49
CA THR A 75 30.75 16.12 -5.85
C THR A 75 31.57 14.83 -6.01
N ALA A 76 32.36 14.47 -5.01
CA ALA A 76 33.13 13.22 -5.02
C ALA A 76 32.21 11.99 -5.00
N GLU A 77 31.14 12.02 -4.18
CA GLU A 77 30.14 10.95 -4.15
C GLU A 77 29.43 10.80 -5.51
N MET A 78 28.97 11.92 -6.09
CA MET A 78 28.26 11.90 -7.38
C MET A 78 29.12 11.37 -8.54
N GLN A 79 30.45 11.56 -8.49
CA GLN A 79 31.36 10.95 -9.45
C GLN A 79 31.57 9.47 -9.15
N ARG A 80 31.73 9.09 -7.88
CA ARG A 80 31.93 7.69 -7.44
C ARG A 80 30.77 6.80 -7.85
N ILE A 81 29.53 7.26 -7.69
CA ILE A 81 28.33 6.46 -7.98
C ILE A 81 27.96 6.45 -9.48
N ARG A 82 28.61 7.27 -10.32
CA ARG A 82 28.26 7.34 -11.75
C ARG A 82 28.93 6.19 -12.51
N ALA A 83 28.11 5.28 -13.02
CA ALA A 83 28.57 4.17 -13.84
C ALA A 83 28.93 4.62 -15.27
N ARG A 84 29.58 3.73 -16.03
CA ARG A 84 30.02 3.98 -17.41
C ARG A 84 28.87 4.35 -18.36
N ASP A 85 27.67 3.88 -18.09
CA ASP A 85 26.44 4.18 -18.83
C ASP A 85 25.75 5.48 -18.35
N SER A 86 26.44 6.29 -17.54
CA SER A 86 25.92 7.50 -16.89
C SER A 86 24.77 7.28 -15.90
N ARG A 87 24.41 6.02 -15.59
CA ARG A 87 23.43 5.74 -14.54
C ARG A 87 24.08 5.86 -13.16
N LEU A 88 23.31 6.33 -12.17
CA LEU A 88 23.75 6.38 -10.79
C LEU A 88 23.55 5.00 -10.13
N ARG A 89 24.60 4.52 -9.44
CA ARG A 89 24.60 3.28 -8.67
C ARG A 89 24.94 3.60 -7.23
N PHE A 90 23.91 3.71 -6.41
CA PHE A 90 24.06 4.01 -4.99
C PHE A 90 24.57 2.78 -4.25
N GLY A 91 25.61 2.97 -3.42
CA GLY A 91 26.05 1.98 -2.46
C GLY A 91 25.31 2.16 -1.13
N THR A 92 25.39 1.15 -0.27
CA THR A 92 24.86 1.22 1.10
C THR A 92 26.02 1.23 2.09
N GLN A 93 25.95 2.12 3.07
CA GLN A 93 26.81 2.10 4.26
C GLN A 93 25.98 1.66 5.45
N GLN A 94 26.57 0.84 6.32
CA GLN A 94 25.89 0.33 7.51
C GLN A 94 26.09 1.29 8.67
N ILE A 95 25.01 1.57 9.39
CA ILE A 95 25.06 2.27 10.68
C ILE A 95 24.84 1.20 11.77
N PRO A 96 25.73 1.07 12.77
CA PRO A 96 25.54 0.13 13.87
C PRO A 96 24.19 0.35 14.55
N SER A 97 23.45 -0.74 14.83
CA SER A 97 22.11 -0.67 15.41
C SER A 97 22.08 0.09 16.74
N ALA A 98 23.13 -0.06 17.56
CA ALA A 98 23.28 0.64 18.83
C ALA A 98 23.36 2.17 18.70
N LEU A 99 23.77 2.69 17.54
CA LEU A 99 23.93 4.12 17.26
C LEU A 99 22.82 4.67 16.35
N ALA A 100 21.90 3.84 15.88
CA ALA A 100 20.88 4.25 14.92
C ALA A 100 19.96 5.37 15.47
N HIS A 101 19.60 5.29 16.76
CA HIS A 101 18.80 6.32 17.42
C HIS A 101 19.56 7.66 17.50
N ASP A 102 20.78 7.65 18.03
CA ASP A 102 21.62 8.85 18.17
C ASP A 102 21.95 9.47 16.81
N PHE A 103 22.19 8.63 15.80
CA PHE A 103 22.38 9.07 14.42
C PHE A 103 21.15 9.81 13.89
N GLY A 104 19.95 9.26 14.09
CA GLY A 104 18.71 9.88 13.65
C GLY A 104 18.49 11.25 14.31
N GLU A 105 18.61 11.33 15.63
CA GLU A 105 18.43 12.56 16.39
C GLU A 105 19.46 13.63 15.96
N ARG A 106 20.74 13.25 15.89
CA ARG A 106 21.81 14.17 15.51
C ARG A 106 21.67 14.66 14.07
N LEU A 107 21.32 13.77 13.14
CA LEU A 107 21.07 14.12 11.75
C LEU A 107 19.95 15.15 11.64
N LEU A 108 18.83 14.96 12.35
CA LEU A 108 17.74 15.94 12.36
C LEU A 108 18.18 17.29 12.95
N VAL A 109 19.04 17.32 13.98
CA VAL A 109 19.60 18.57 14.50
C VAL A 109 20.36 19.33 13.40
N HIS A 110 21.26 18.68 12.67
CA HIS A 110 21.99 19.33 11.58
C HIS A 110 21.07 19.81 10.45
N ILE A 111 20.10 18.99 10.05
CA ILE A 111 19.14 19.35 8.99
C ILE A 111 18.30 20.55 9.42
N ARG A 112 17.80 20.58 10.67
CA ARG A 112 16.91 21.65 11.16
C ARG A 112 17.61 22.99 11.34
N GLN A 113 18.94 23.02 11.40
CA GLN A 113 19.73 24.25 11.33
C GLN A 113 19.70 24.90 9.94
N LYS A 114 19.40 24.14 8.88
CA LYS A 114 19.25 24.66 7.52
C LYS A 114 17.85 25.27 7.34
N THR A 115 17.77 26.38 6.61
CA THR A 115 16.49 27.09 6.37
C THR A 115 15.43 26.20 5.71
N TRP A 116 15.85 25.32 4.80
CA TRP A 116 15.00 24.35 4.11
C TRP A 116 14.66 23.10 4.93
N GLY A 117 15.38 22.85 6.03
CA GLY A 117 15.25 21.65 6.85
C GLY A 117 14.57 21.87 8.20
N ARG A 118 14.16 23.10 8.55
CA ARG A 118 13.65 23.48 9.88
C ARG A 118 12.53 22.57 10.43
N ALA A 119 11.65 22.11 9.57
CA ALA A 119 10.52 21.24 9.93
C ALA A 119 10.75 19.78 9.53
N ALA A 120 12.00 19.36 9.27
CA ALA A 120 12.29 18.01 8.81
C ALA A 120 11.95 16.95 9.84
N PHE A 121 11.50 15.79 9.36
CA PHE A 121 11.17 14.62 10.17
C PHE A 121 11.38 13.34 9.37
N PHE A 122 11.53 12.20 10.06
CA PHE A 122 11.61 10.89 9.42
C PHE A 122 10.23 10.32 9.11
N PHE A 123 10.10 9.69 7.95
CA PHE A 123 8.93 8.94 7.56
C PHE A 123 9.33 7.52 7.22
N HIS A 124 8.78 6.55 7.95
CA HIS A 124 9.04 5.14 7.74
C HIS A 124 7.99 4.58 6.77
N GLN A 125 8.45 4.03 5.66
CA GLN A 125 7.61 3.43 4.65
C GLN A 125 7.93 1.95 4.49
N ILE A 126 6.92 1.10 4.65
CA ILE A 126 7.03 -0.34 4.40
C ILE A 126 6.21 -0.66 3.16
N ARG A 127 6.82 -1.31 2.17
CA ARG A 127 6.16 -1.71 0.92
C ARG A 127 6.34 -3.18 0.65
N GLY A 128 5.41 -3.76 -0.12
CA GLY A 128 5.55 -5.15 -0.58
C GLY A 128 5.30 -6.22 0.49
N VAL A 129 4.69 -5.86 1.62
CA VAL A 129 4.27 -6.82 2.68
C VAL A 129 2.87 -7.41 2.43
N ARG A 130 2.29 -7.23 1.24
CA ARG A 130 1.00 -7.84 0.91
C ARG A 130 1.14 -9.37 0.97
N GLY A 131 0.30 -10.02 1.77
CA GLY A 131 0.38 -11.46 2.00
C GLY A 131 1.57 -11.89 2.88
N ALA A 132 2.22 -10.97 3.60
CA ALA A 132 3.27 -11.32 4.56
C ALA A 132 2.74 -12.17 5.72
N THR A 133 1.45 -12.07 6.01
CA THR A 133 0.74 -12.92 6.97
C THR A 133 -0.46 -13.56 6.28
N GLN A 134 -0.34 -14.85 5.94
CA GLN A 134 -1.48 -15.72 5.70
C GLN A 134 -1.57 -16.64 6.90
N HIS A 135 -2.73 -16.67 7.53
CA HIS A 135 -2.94 -17.36 8.79
C HIS A 135 -4.38 -17.84 8.84
N ASP A 136 -4.61 -18.94 9.54
CA ASP A 136 -5.97 -19.38 9.82
C ASP A 136 -6.62 -18.37 10.76
N PHE A 137 -7.95 -18.37 10.76
CA PHE A 137 -8.73 -17.39 11.52
C PHE A 137 -8.38 -17.35 13.00
N ASP A 138 -8.00 -18.49 13.58
CA ASP A 138 -7.66 -18.63 15.00
C ASP A 138 -6.29 -18.00 15.34
N ASP A 139 -5.37 -17.91 14.38
CA ASP A 139 -4.01 -17.39 14.56
C ASP A 139 -3.91 -15.87 14.34
N ARG A 140 -5.04 -15.18 14.13
CA ARG A 140 -5.08 -13.76 13.74
C ARG A 140 -4.45 -12.80 14.74
N VAL A 141 -4.48 -13.14 16.03
CA VAL A 141 -3.88 -12.30 17.09
C VAL A 141 -2.36 -12.38 16.97
N ASP A 142 -1.81 -13.58 16.91
CA ASP A 142 -0.38 -13.82 16.76
C ASP A 142 0.16 -13.22 15.45
N ALA A 143 -0.61 -13.33 14.36
CA ALA A 143 -0.26 -12.72 13.08
C ALA A 143 -0.22 -11.18 13.14
N MET A 144 -1.12 -10.55 13.91
CA MET A 144 -1.11 -9.11 14.13
C MET A 144 0.08 -8.69 15.00
N GLU A 145 0.37 -9.43 16.08
CA GLU A 145 1.53 -9.18 16.92
C GLU A 145 2.83 -9.31 16.13
N GLY A 146 2.95 -10.35 15.30
CA GLY A 146 4.10 -10.53 14.39
C GLY A 146 4.25 -9.39 13.39
N LEU A 147 3.14 -8.88 12.82
CA LEU A 147 3.15 -7.71 11.94
C LEU A 147 3.64 -6.44 12.66
N LEU A 148 3.26 -6.26 13.93
CA LEU A 148 3.61 -5.09 14.73
C LEU A 148 4.97 -5.21 15.42
N GLY A 149 5.56 -6.41 15.52
CA GLY A 149 6.81 -6.66 16.26
C GLY A 149 8.04 -5.91 15.74
N ILE A 150 7.97 -5.33 14.53
CA ILE A 150 8.99 -4.44 13.97
C ILE A 150 8.95 -3.02 14.55
N PHE A 151 7.87 -2.67 15.23
CA PHE A 151 7.67 -1.36 15.84
C PHE A 151 7.80 -1.48 17.35
N ASN A 152 8.25 -0.40 17.98
CA ASN A 152 8.04 -0.23 19.40
C ASN A 152 6.56 0.12 19.62
N THR A 153 5.76 -0.86 20.02
CA THR A 153 4.30 -0.70 20.15
C THR A 153 3.90 0.32 21.22
N SER A 154 4.79 0.66 22.18
CA SER A 154 4.56 1.74 23.15
C SER A 154 4.48 3.13 22.51
N ASP A 155 5.10 3.31 21.34
CA ASP A 155 5.17 4.59 20.63
C ASP A 155 4.04 4.71 19.59
N ILE A 156 3.21 3.66 19.44
CA ILE A 156 2.09 3.63 18.52
C ILE A 156 0.85 4.20 19.21
N HIS A 157 0.43 5.36 18.72
CA HIS A 157 -0.90 5.91 18.95
C HIS A 157 -1.94 5.14 18.12
N VAL A 158 -2.44 4.01 18.64
CA VAL A 158 -3.30 3.03 17.94
C VAL A 158 -4.56 3.65 17.31
N GLU A 159 -5.04 4.78 17.82
CA GLU A 159 -6.16 5.56 17.31
C GLU A 159 -5.86 6.28 15.98
N ASN A 160 -4.58 6.53 15.71
CA ASN A 160 -4.09 7.19 14.49
C ASN A 160 -3.61 6.19 13.43
N TRP A 161 -3.82 4.90 13.66
CA TRP A 161 -3.39 3.83 12.78
C TRP A 161 -4.58 3.08 12.24
N TRP A 162 -4.49 2.71 10.96
CA TRP A 162 -5.48 1.90 10.27
C TRP A 162 -4.80 0.68 9.67
N VAL A 163 -5.50 -0.44 9.72
CA VAL A 163 -5.10 -1.69 9.08
C VAL A 163 -6.23 -2.18 8.18
N ASP A 164 -5.85 -2.72 7.03
CA ASP A 164 -6.78 -3.40 6.13
C ASP A 164 -6.82 -4.87 6.54
N VAL A 165 -7.94 -5.30 7.15
CA VAL A 165 -8.17 -6.70 7.53
C VAL A 165 -8.97 -7.36 6.42
N GLY A 166 -8.53 -8.54 5.98
CA GLY A 166 -9.17 -9.30 4.91
C GLY A 166 -9.63 -10.67 5.38
N TYR A 167 -10.81 -11.08 4.91
CA TYR A 167 -11.31 -12.44 5.03
C TYR A 167 -11.51 -13.01 3.62
N GLU A 168 -10.93 -14.18 3.37
CA GLU A 168 -10.93 -14.81 2.05
C GLU A 168 -11.60 -16.17 2.14
N LEU A 169 -12.54 -16.41 1.24
CA LEU A 169 -13.27 -17.66 1.13
C LEU A 169 -12.77 -18.42 -0.09
N GLN A 170 -12.44 -19.67 0.14
CA GLN A 170 -11.89 -20.56 -0.87
C GLN A 170 -12.78 -21.80 -0.99
N ALA A 171 -12.93 -22.28 -2.22
CA ALA A 171 -13.62 -23.54 -2.50
C ALA A 171 -12.86 -24.26 -3.62
N ASN A 172 -12.51 -25.52 -3.37
CA ASN A 172 -11.70 -26.30 -4.29
C ASN A 172 -12.40 -26.47 -5.64
N GLY A 173 -11.68 -26.20 -6.73
CA GLY A 173 -12.19 -26.35 -8.10
C GLY A 173 -13.28 -25.36 -8.50
N ARG A 174 -13.48 -24.29 -7.73
CA ARG A 174 -14.54 -23.30 -7.97
C ARG A 174 -13.99 -21.89 -8.15
N VAL A 175 -14.78 -21.06 -8.80
CA VAL A 175 -14.64 -19.61 -8.75
C VAL A 175 -15.79 -19.06 -7.91
N LEU A 176 -15.45 -18.42 -6.79
CA LEU A 176 -16.41 -17.83 -5.87
C LEU A 176 -16.59 -16.35 -6.18
N TRP A 177 -17.85 -15.93 -6.23
CA TRP A 177 -18.24 -14.54 -6.37
C TRP A 177 -19.29 -14.13 -5.37
N TRP A 178 -19.34 -12.83 -5.08
CA TRP A 178 -20.38 -12.24 -4.25
C TRP A 178 -21.66 -12.05 -5.06
N ARG A 179 -22.79 -12.42 -4.47
CA ARG A 179 -24.11 -12.14 -5.02
C ARG A 179 -24.46 -10.67 -4.81
N THR A 180 -24.88 -9.99 -5.86
CA THR A 180 -25.25 -8.56 -5.81
C THR A 180 -26.42 -8.31 -4.85
N ASP A 181 -27.38 -9.23 -4.78
CA ASP A 181 -28.57 -9.13 -3.91
C ASP A 181 -28.27 -9.37 -2.42
N ALA A 182 -27.06 -9.86 -2.10
CA ALA A 182 -26.63 -10.16 -0.74
C ALA A 182 -25.62 -9.15 -0.17
N HIS A 183 -25.23 -8.11 -0.92
CA HIS A 183 -24.26 -7.10 -0.46
C HIS A 183 -24.66 -6.43 0.85
N TRP A 184 -25.96 -6.16 1.04
CA TRP A 184 -26.46 -5.58 2.29
C TRP A 184 -26.20 -6.48 3.49
N ARG A 185 -26.24 -7.82 3.32
CA ARG A 185 -25.93 -8.76 4.40
C ARG A 185 -24.47 -8.59 4.81
N LEU A 186 -23.55 -8.53 3.85
CA LEU A 186 -22.14 -8.30 4.13
C LEU A 186 -21.91 -7.00 4.90
N LEU A 187 -22.58 -5.91 4.52
CA LEU A 187 -22.52 -4.64 5.24
C LEU A 187 -23.11 -4.73 6.65
N ARG A 188 -24.25 -5.41 6.81
CA ARG A 188 -24.90 -5.63 8.10
C ARG A 188 -23.94 -6.25 9.12
N TYR A 189 -23.23 -7.31 8.71
CA TYR A 189 -22.28 -8.00 9.58
C TYR A 189 -21.03 -7.16 9.83
N ALA A 190 -20.39 -6.68 8.77
CA ALA A 190 -19.13 -5.95 8.90
C ALA A 190 -19.29 -4.63 9.66
N LEU A 191 -20.40 -3.92 9.45
CA LEU A 191 -20.66 -2.61 10.05
C LEU A 191 -21.56 -2.68 11.30
N LYS A 192 -22.01 -3.87 11.70
CA LYS A 192 -22.94 -4.09 12.83
C LYS A 192 -24.18 -3.18 12.73
N LEU A 193 -24.80 -3.18 11.55
CA LEU A 193 -26.02 -2.45 11.25
C LEU A 193 -27.24 -3.35 11.44
N ASP A 194 -28.42 -2.75 11.59
CA ASP A 194 -29.67 -3.47 11.36
C ASP A 194 -29.92 -3.69 9.86
N ASP A 195 -30.92 -4.53 9.54
CA ASP A 195 -31.23 -4.93 8.17
C ASP A 195 -31.59 -3.72 7.29
N LEU A 196 -32.36 -2.78 7.83
CA LEU A 196 -32.84 -1.61 7.09
C LEU A 196 -31.70 -0.64 6.77
N ASP A 197 -30.87 -0.32 7.76
CA ASP A 197 -29.72 0.57 7.60
C ASP A 197 -28.68 -0.06 6.67
N ALA A 198 -28.50 -1.38 6.71
CA ALA A 198 -27.62 -2.10 5.79
C ALA A 198 -28.13 -2.08 4.34
N GLU A 199 -29.44 -2.24 4.11
CA GLU A 199 -30.03 -2.09 2.78
C GLU A 199 -29.87 -0.66 2.26
N ILE A 200 -30.14 0.34 3.09
CA ILE A 200 -29.97 1.76 2.74
C ILE A 200 -28.52 2.06 2.39
N ALA A 201 -27.56 1.49 3.12
CA ALA A 201 -26.13 1.67 2.86
C ALA A 201 -25.74 1.25 1.44
N THR A 202 -26.32 0.18 0.89
CA THR A 202 -26.07 -0.27 -0.50
C THR A 202 -26.60 0.67 -1.58
N ARG A 203 -27.43 1.66 -1.19
CA ARG A 203 -27.99 2.69 -2.08
C ARG A 203 -27.36 4.06 -1.85
N SER A 204 -26.40 4.16 -0.93
CA SER A 204 -25.71 5.41 -0.62
C SER A 204 -24.74 5.80 -1.73
N SER A 205 -24.43 7.09 -1.83
CA SER A 205 -23.46 7.62 -2.79
C SER A 205 -22.03 7.10 -2.55
N GLY A 206 -21.73 6.65 -1.33
CA GLY A 206 -20.44 6.05 -0.97
C GLY A 206 -20.30 4.61 -1.45
N PHE A 207 -21.38 3.96 -1.91
CA PHE A 207 -21.40 2.56 -2.32
C PHE A 207 -21.30 2.44 -3.85
N THR A 208 -20.35 1.65 -4.34
CA THR A 208 -20.17 1.34 -5.76
C THR A 208 -20.17 -0.16 -5.97
N LYS A 209 -20.95 -0.64 -6.94
CA LYS A 209 -20.94 -2.03 -7.39
C LYS A 209 -19.90 -2.23 -8.48
N ASP A 210 -19.15 -3.31 -8.38
CA ASP A 210 -18.14 -3.72 -9.34
C ASP A 210 -18.62 -4.99 -10.06
N LEU A 211 -19.37 -4.81 -11.16
CA LEU A 211 -19.98 -5.91 -11.91
C LEU A 211 -18.92 -6.85 -12.50
N ALA A 212 -19.14 -8.16 -12.38
CA ALA A 212 -18.29 -9.17 -12.98
C ALA A 212 -18.75 -9.46 -14.41
N CYS A 213 -17.94 -9.20 -15.43
CA CYS A 213 -18.28 -9.44 -16.84
C CYS A 213 -19.70 -8.96 -17.24
N GLN A 214 -20.13 -7.80 -16.73
CA GLN A 214 -21.47 -7.23 -16.94
C GLN A 214 -22.65 -8.05 -16.36
N LEU A 215 -22.38 -9.13 -15.61
CA LEU A 215 -23.39 -9.85 -14.85
C LEU A 215 -23.92 -8.95 -13.73
N THR A 216 -25.23 -8.68 -13.75
CA THR A 216 -25.86 -7.76 -12.78
C THR A 216 -26.09 -8.41 -11.41
N GLU A 217 -26.23 -9.74 -11.38
CA GLU A 217 -26.47 -10.53 -10.17
C GLU A 217 -25.16 -10.97 -9.46
N VAL A 218 -24.02 -10.76 -10.12
CA VAL A 218 -22.71 -11.17 -9.64
C VAL A 218 -21.78 -9.95 -9.65
N SER A 219 -21.45 -9.44 -8.48
CA SER A 219 -20.61 -8.26 -8.39
C SER A 219 -19.85 -8.18 -7.08
N GLY A 220 -18.67 -7.59 -7.13
CA GLY A 220 -18.04 -7.03 -5.96
C GLY A 220 -18.68 -5.70 -5.58
N PHE A 221 -18.19 -5.09 -4.50
CA PHE A 221 -18.49 -3.71 -4.19
C PHE A 221 -17.31 -3.05 -3.47
N ARG A 222 -17.36 -1.72 -3.44
CA ARG A 222 -16.54 -0.89 -2.58
C ARG A 222 -17.40 0.19 -1.95
N MET A 223 -17.12 0.51 -0.69
CA MET A 223 -17.87 1.50 0.06
C MET A 223 -16.95 2.37 0.92
N GLU A 224 -17.03 3.68 0.73
CA GLU A 224 -16.58 4.65 1.73
C GLU A 224 -17.66 4.77 2.81
N VAL A 225 -17.33 4.36 4.02
CA VAL A 225 -18.32 4.29 5.10
C VAL A 225 -18.55 5.70 5.64
N ASN A 226 -19.81 6.14 5.70
CA ASN A 226 -20.17 7.45 6.22
C ASN A 226 -20.10 7.49 7.76
N SER A 227 -20.11 8.69 8.35
CA SER A 227 -20.01 8.88 9.81
C SER A 227 -21.10 8.17 10.59
N ARG A 228 -22.33 8.10 10.07
CA ARG A 228 -23.45 7.39 10.70
C ARG A 228 -23.19 5.89 10.82
N SER A 229 -22.66 5.27 9.77
CA SER A 229 -22.40 3.82 9.73
C SER A 229 -21.06 3.44 10.37
N ARG A 230 -20.18 4.43 10.64
CA ARG A 230 -18.93 4.24 11.38
C ARG A 230 -19.11 4.02 12.87
N GLY A 231 -20.20 4.52 13.45
CA GLY A 231 -20.35 4.68 14.91
C GLY A 231 -20.12 3.40 15.74
N ASN A 232 -20.41 2.23 15.15
CA ASN A 232 -20.30 0.95 15.85
C ASN A 232 -18.95 0.24 15.66
N THR A 233 -18.19 0.59 14.62
CA THR A 233 -17.05 -0.23 14.15
C THR A 233 -15.77 0.55 13.88
N GLY A 234 -15.87 1.85 13.65
CA GLY A 234 -14.76 2.67 13.18
C GLY A 234 -14.32 2.36 11.74
N ILE A 235 -14.95 1.41 11.03
CA ILE A 235 -14.57 1.03 9.66
C ILE A 235 -14.74 2.24 8.75
N THR A 236 -13.68 2.65 8.08
CA THR A 236 -13.71 3.82 7.18
C THR A 236 -13.95 3.43 5.72
N TYR A 237 -13.59 2.21 5.36
CA TYR A 237 -13.67 1.70 3.99
C TYR A 237 -13.88 0.19 4.02
N ILE A 238 -14.71 -0.33 3.12
CA ILE A 238 -14.92 -1.77 2.95
C ILE A 238 -15.04 -2.12 1.48
N GLN A 239 -14.48 -3.24 1.08
CA GLN A 239 -14.58 -3.76 -0.28
C GLN A 239 -14.77 -5.27 -0.28
N ALA A 240 -15.58 -5.78 -1.20
CA ALA A 240 -15.75 -7.20 -1.46
C ALA A 240 -15.47 -7.46 -2.95
N TYR A 241 -14.56 -8.37 -3.27
CA TYR A 241 -14.15 -8.65 -4.64
C TYR A 241 -13.72 -10.11 -4.83
N CYS A 242 -13.55 -10.54 -6.08
CA CYS A 242 -12.97 -11.83 -6.42
C CYS A 242 -11.47 -11.70 -6.77
N THR A 243 -10.66 -12.70 -6.40
CA THR A 243 -9.22 -12.74 -6.68
C THR A 243 -8.86 -13.13 -8.10
N GLU A 244 -9.85 -13.40 -8.98
CA GLU A 244 -9.67 -13.75 -10.39
C GLU A 244 -8.86 -12.74 -11.21
N LYS A 245 -8.70 -11.50 -10.73
CA LYS A 245 -7.84 -10.51 -11.39
C LYS A 245 -6.36 -10.93 -11.43
N THR A 246 -5.94 -11.80 -10.52
CA THR A 246 -4.52 -12.13 -10.28
C THR A 246 -3.73 -12.58 -11.52
N PRO A 247 -4.24 -13.43 -12.44
CA PRO A 247 -3.48 -13.89 -13.61
C PRO A 247 -3.05 -12.77 -14.55
N THR A 248 -3.78 -11.65 -14.58
CA THR A 248 -3.50 -10.51 -15.47
C THR A 248 -3.14 -9.22 -14.72
N TYR A 249 -3.24 -9.22 -13.38
CA TYR A 249 -3.05 -8.02 -12.57
C TYR A 249 -1.57 -7.77 -12.27
N LEU A 250 -1.02 -6.78 -12.96
CA LEU A 250 0.24 -6.15 -12.58
C LEU A 250 0.10 -4.64 -12.74
N LEU A 251 0.49 -3.89 -11.70
CA LEU A 251 0.56 -2.43 -11.75
C LEU A 251 1.92 -2.01 -12.31
N ASP A 252 1.92 -1.08 -13.26
CA ASP A 252 3.12 -0.43 -13.79
C ASP A 252 3.01 1.09 -13.54
N GLY A 253 3.56 1.52 -12.40
CA GLY A 253 3.41 2.89 -11.93
C GLY A 253 1.95 3.29 -11.70
N ARG A 254 1.44 4.23 -12.50
CA ARG A 254 0.04 4.68 -12.46
C ARG A 254 -0.89 3.88 -13.37
N PHE A 255 -0.34 3.08 -14.28
CA PHE A 255 -1.10 2.37 -15.29
C PHE A 255 -1.24 0.89 -14.93
N LYS A 256 -2.30 0.26 -15.43
CA LYS A 256 -2.38 -1.21 -15.42
C LYS A 256 -1.47 -1.71 -16.54
N SER A 257 -0.59 -2.66 -16.23
CA SER A 257 0.37 -3.21 -17.21
C SER A 257 -0.28 -3.82 -18.46
N LYS A 258 -1.57 -4.17 -18.38
CA LYS A 258 -2.39 -4.74 -19.46
C LYS A 258 -3.40 -3.73 -20.03
N GLN A 259 -3.06 -2.44 -20.00
CA GLN A 259 -3.86 -1.39 -20.63
C GLN A 259 -3.58 -1.32 -22.13
N LEU A 260 -4.63 -1.17 -22.93
CA LEU A 260 -4.52 -0.89 -24.36
C LEU A 260 -4.83 0.59 -24.62
N ASP A 261 -3.95 1.25 -25.37
CA ASP A 261 -4.23 2.57 -25.92
C ASP A 261 -4.99 2.44 -27.25
N LEU A 262 -5.99 3.30 -27.47
CA LEU A 262 -6.75 3.32 -28.72
C LEU A 262 -5.85 3.56 -29.93
N VAL A 263 -4.82 4.39 -29.78
CA VAL A 263 -3.84 4.64 -30.84
C VAL A 263 -3.10 3.36 -31.20
N ASP A 264 -2.72 2.55 -30.23
CA ASP A 264 -2.05 1.27 -30.49
C ASP A 264 -2.99 0.28 -31.18
N VAL A 265 -4.26 0.22 -30.77
CA VAL A 265 -5.30 -0.58 -31.44
C VAL A 265 -5.43 -0.23 -32.92
N LEU A 266 -5.39 1.06 -33.25
CA LEU A 266 -5.56 1.53 -34.62
C LEU A 266 -4.28 1.45 -35.47
N THR A 267 -3.09 1.57 -34.85
CA THR A 267 -1.81 1.72 -35.58
C THR A 267 -0.90 0.50 -35.53
N LYS A 268 -1.13 -0.44 -34.60
CA LYS A 268 -0.26 -1.61 -34.38
C LYS A 268 -1.07 -2.93 -34.36
N PRO A 269 -1.82 -3.25 -35.43
CA PRO A 269 -2.76 -4.38 -35.43
C PRO A 269 -2.08 -5.73 -35.13
N THR A 270 -0.85 -5.97 -35.60
CA THR A 270 -0.12 -7.22 -35.34
C THR A 270 0.29 -7.35 -33.88
N THR A 271 0.79 -6.27 -33.27
CA THR A 271 1.16 -6.26 -31.84
C THR A 271 -0.08 -6.49 -30.97
N ILE A 272 -1.19 -5.85 -31.32
CA ILE A 272 -2.46 -5.99 -30.60
C ILE A 272 -3.03 -7.40 -30.77
N SER A 273 -2.98 -7.97 -31.97
CA SER A 273 -3.39 -9.36 -32.20
C SER A 273 -2.59 -10.32 -31.33
N THR A 274 -1.27 -10.14 -31.25
CA THR A 274 -0.40 -10.98 -30.41
C THR A 274 -0.75 -10.82 -28.94
N PHE A 275 -0.89 -9.58 -28.46
CA PHE A 275 -1.31 -9.29 -27.08
C PHE A 275 -2.66 -9.93 -26.75
N MET A 276 -3.66 -9.83 -27.63
CA MET A 276 -4.99 -10.42 -27.41
C MET A 276 -4.93 -11.95 -27.39
N SER A 277 -4.11 -12.58 -28.24
CA SER A 277 -3.85 -14.02 -28.20
C SER A 277 -3.20 -14.44 -26.88
N ASP A 278 -2.16 -13.73 -26.42
CA ASP A 278 -1.49 -14.03 -25.15
C ASP A 278 -2.46 -13.91 -23.96
N ILE A 279 -3.30 -12.88 -23.95
CA ILE A 279 -4.33 -12.71 -22.93
C ILE A 279 -5.35 -13.85 -23.00
N SER A 280 -5.84 -14.20 -24.19
CA SER A 280 -6.76 -15.32 -24.40
C SER A 280 -6.17 -16.64 -23.86
N ASP A 281 -4.90 -16.91 -24.14
CA ASP A 281 -4.21 -18.12 -23.67
C ASP A 281 -4.10 -18.16 -22.14
N ILE A 282 -3.93 -17.01 -21.47
CA ILE A 282 -3.95 -16.93 -20.01
C ILE A 282 -5.33 -17.32 -19.46
N TRP A 283 -6.43 -16.79 -20.03
CA TRP A 283 -7.79 -17.15 -19.59
C TRP A 283 -8.09 -18.63 -19.83
N MET A 284 -7.69 -19.17 -21.00
CA MET A 284 -7.84 -20.59 -21.32
C MET A 284 -7.08 -21.50 -20.36
N GLN A 285 -5.87 -21.11 -19.91
CA GLN A 285 -5.13 -21.86 -18.90
C GLN A 285 -5.75 -21.74 -17.50
N ALA A 286 -6.28 -20.57 -17.16
CA ALA A 286 -6.93 -20.32 -15.88
C ALA A 286 -8.18 -21.20 -15.69
N ARG A 287 -8.89 -21.51 -16.78
CA ARG A 287 -10.02 -22.44 -16.82
C ARG A 287 -9.79 -23.79 -16.15
N GLU A 288 -8.57 -24.30 -16.21
CA GLU A 288 -8.21 -25.61 -15.66
C GLU A 288 -7.45 -25.52 -14.33
N ARG A 289 -6.80 -24.38 -14.07
CA ARG A 289 -5.73 -24.29 -13.06
C ARG A 289 -5.93 -23.19 -12.03
N PHE A 290 -6.83 -22.23 -12.28
CA PHE A 290 -6.92 -21.03 -11.47
C PHE A 290 -8.29 -20.94 -10.76
N PRO A 291 -8.34 -21.29 -9.46
CA PRO A 291 -9.53 -21.01 -8.68
C PRO A 291 -9.67 -19.50 -8.45
N GLY A 292 -10.90 -19.04 -8.22
CA GLY A 292 -11.17 -17.65 -7.84
C GLY A 292 -11.79 -17.61 -6.46
N TYR A 293 -11.27 -16.72 -5.61
CA TYR A 293 -11.67 -16.63 -4.21
C TYR A 293 -12.45 -15.35 -3.95
N ALA A 294 -13.50 -15.47 -3.15
CA ALA A 294 -14.30 -14.34 -2.72
C ALA A 294 -13.65 -13.72 -1.48
N ARG A 295 -13.24 -12.45 -1.57
CA ARG A 295 -12.53 -11.75 -0.51
C ARG A 295 -13.31 -10.51 -0.08
N ILE A 296 -13.40 -10.29 1.21
CA ILE A 296 -13.90 -9.05 1.82
C ILE A 296 -12.76 -8.42 2.62
N GLU A 297 -12.55 -7.12 2.46
CA GLU A 297 -11.52 -6.37 3.18
C GLU A 297 -12.14 -5.11 3.77
N ALA A 298 -11.80 -4.79 5.02
CA ALA A 298 -12.21 -3.56 5.67
C ALA A 298 -11.02 -2.84 6.27
N ARG A 299 -11.01 -1.50 6.13
CA ARG A 299 -10.07 -0.61 6.79
C ARG A 299 -10.60 -0.26 8.17
N VAL A 300 -9.94 -0.79 9.20
CA VAL A 300 -10.30 -0.63 10.60
C VAL A 300 -9.21 0.14 11.33
N PRO A 301 -9.57 0.94 12.35
CA PRO A 301 -8.59 1.45 13.30
C PRO A 301 -7.83 0.28 13.93
N LEU A 302 -6.53 0.45 14.17
CA LEU A 302 -5.69 -0.62 14.74
C LEU A 302 -6.23 -1.09 16.10
N ALA A 303 -6.80 -0.18 16.88
CA ALA A 303 -7.51 -0.43 18.13
C ALA A 303 -8.69 -1.42 18.02
N HIS A 304 -9.19 -1.69 16.81
CA HIS A 304 -10.31 -2.60 16.53
C HIS A 304 -9.94 -3.77 15.63
N SER A 305 -8.66 -3.96 15.33
CA SER A 305 -8.17 -4.91 14.33
C SER A 305 -8.52 -6.38 14.61
N GLY A 306 -8.74 -6.76 15.88
CA GLY A 306 -9.05 -8.13 16.29
C GLY A 306 -10.53 -8.53 16.30
N THR A 307 -11.49 -7.63 16.00
CA THR A 307 -12.92 -7.86 16.34
C THR A 307 -13.96 -7.55 15.25
N GLN A 308 -13.60 -6.85 14.16
CA GLN A 308 -14.62 -6.19 13.30
C GLN A 308 -15.13 -7.03 12.11
N ILE A 309 -14.35 -7.98 11.57
CA ILE A 309 -14.79 -8.90 10.49
C ILE A 309 -15.15 -10.31 11.04
N VAL A 310 -14.93 -10.49 12.34
CA VAL A 310 -14.81 -11.77 13.06
C VAL A 310 -16.17 -12.44 13.33
N ASP A 311 -17.26 -11.67 13.35
CA ASP A 311 -18.58 -12.19 13.77
C ASP A 311 -19.42 -12.78 12.61
N THR A 312 -18.85 -12.95 11.42
CA THR A 312 -19.60 -13.47 10.26
C THR A 312 -19.52 -14.99 10.22
N THR A 313 -20.63 -15.70 10.46
CA THR A 313 -20.64 -17.17 10.39
C THR A 313 -20.41 -17.66 8.97
N ALA A 314 -19.74 -18.81 8.80
CA ALA A 314 -19.57 -19.45 7.49
C ALA A 314 -20.92 -19.68 6.78
N GLU A 315 -21.96 -20.03 7.53
CA GLU A 315 -23.34 -20.20 7.04
C GLU A 315 -23.90 -18.90 6.43
N THR A 316 -23.68 -17.77 7.10
CA THR A 316 -24.07 -16.46 6.58
C THR A 316 -23.39 -16.15 5.25
N LEU A 317 -22.09 -16.39 5.16
CA LEU A 317 -21.28 -16.09 3.99
C LEU A 317 -21.66 -16.99 2.80
N GLN A 318 -22.05 -18.25 3.06
CA GLN A 318 -22.57 -19.15 2.03
C GLN A 318 -23.80 -18.57 1.32
N HIS A 319 -24.69 -17.89 2.05
CA HIS A 319 -25.85 -17.22 1.44
C HIS A 319 -25.49 -15.97 0.63
N CYS A 320 -24.27 -15.45 0.77
CA CYS A 320 -23.81 -14.25 0.08
C CYS A 320 -22.98 -14.55 -1.17
N ILE A 321 -22.72 -15.82 -1.46
CA ILE A 321 -21.79 -16.25 -2.50
C ILE A 321 -22.49 -17.10 -3.54
N VAL A 322 -21.99 -17.04 -4.76
CA VAL A 322 -22.25 -17.98 -5.85
C VAL A 322 -20.93 -18.65 -6.23
N ALA A 323 -21.00 -19.96 -6.48
CA ALA A 323 -19.84 -20.75 -6.87
C ALA A 323 -20.02 -21.25 -8.31
N PHE A 324 -19.11 -20.85 -9.19
CA PHE A 324 -19.06 -21.34 -10.56
C PHE A 324 -18.07 -22.49 -10.67
N GLU A 325 -18.34 -23.45 -11.56
CA GLU A 325 -17.28 -24.35 -12.04
C GLU A 325 -16.21 -23.51 -12.73
N MET A 326 -14.93 -23.77 -12.46
CA MET A 326 -13.83 -23.05 -13.14
C MET A 326 -13.97 -23.13 -14.66
N SER A 327 -14.35 -24.28 -15.18
CA SER A 327 -14.49 -24.50 -16.62
C SER A 327 -15.60 -23.70 -17.30
N GLN A 328 -16.53 -23.13 -16.52
CA GLN A 328 -17.65 -22.32 -17.00
C GLN A 328 -17.39 -20.82 -16.82
N TRP A 329 -16.66 -20.46 -15.77
CA TRP A 329 -16.39 -19.08 -15.44
C TRP A 329 -15.33 -18.44 -16.35
N TRP A 330 -14.22 -19.14 -16.54
CA TRP A 330 -13.11 -18.73 -17.40
C TRP A 330 -13.42 -18.99 -18.88
#